data_AF-A0A940VK72-F1
#
_entry.id   AF-A0A940VK72-F1
#
_cell.length_a   1.000
_cell.length_b   1.000
_cell.length_c   1.000
_cell.angle_alpha   90.00
_cell.angle_beta   90.00
_cell.angle_gamma   90.00
#
_symmetry.space_group_name_H-M   'P 1'
#
loop_
_entity.id
_entity.type
_entity.pdbx_description
1 polymer ?
#
loop_
_entity_poly.entity_id
_entity_poly.type
_entity_poly.pdbx_seq_one_letter_code
_entity_poly.pdbx_strand_id
1 'polypeptide(L)'
;MQTGVIRRRDSSDVLGRWCADAASIVVETNDPALRSASDQILRTPQRIPIHGVERREFATHGESLTEAPSTIKYLAVFALELEQRGFVLEPDEG
;
A
#
# COMPACT_ATOMS: atom_id res chain seq x y z
N MET A 1 -0.57 14.50 1.68
CA MET A 1 -1.23 13.69 0.64
C MET A 1 -0.17 13.39 -0.40
N GLN A 2 -0.01 12.13 -0.79
CA GLN A 2 0.93 11.71 -1.84
C GLN A 2 0.12 11.23 -3.04
N THR A 3 0.56 11.56 -4.25
CA THR A 3 -0.13 11.18 -5.49
C THR A 3 0.88 10.67 -6.50
N GLY A 4 0.38 9.99 -7.52
CA GLY A 4 1.21 9.58 -8.63
C GLY A 4 0.46 8.79 -9.68
N VAL A 5 1.23 8.12 -10.52
CA VAL A 5 0.72 7.29 -11.63
C VAL A 5 1.05 5.82 -11.41
N ILE A 6 0.25 4.97 -12.04
CA ILE A 6 0.47 3.53 -12.12
C ILE A 6 0.69 3.17 -13.58
N ARG A 7 1.78 2.44 -13.84
CA ARG A 7 2.16 1.94 -15.16
C ARG A 7 2.32 0.43 -15.14
N ARG A 8 2.42 -0.19 -16.32
CA ARG A 8 2.94 -1.56 -16.43
C ARG A 8 4.46 -1.52 -16.38
N ARG A 9 5.10 -2.53 -15.76
CA ARG A 9 6.56 -2.59 -15.58
C ARG A 9 7.35 -2.36 -16.88
N ASP A 10 6.85 -2.86 -18.01
CA ASP A 10 7.50 -2.77 -19.31
C ASP A 10 6.83 -1.76 -20.26
N SER A 11 6.01 -0.85 -19.75
CA SER A 11 5.33 0.18 -20.57
C SER A 11 5.39 1.56 -19.93
N SER A 12 5.59 2.58 -20.77
CA SER A 12 5.44 3.99 -20.38
C SER A 12 3.99 4.44 -20.24
N ASP A 13 3.02 3.60 -20.65
CA ASP A 13 1.60 3.95 -20.63
C ASP A 13 1.08 4.05 -19.20
N VAL A 14 0.44 5.19 -18.92
CA VAL A 14 -0.26 5.41 -17.65
C VAL A 14 -1.58 4.66 -17.68
N LEU A 15 -1.67 3.62 -16.84
CA LEU A 15 -2.86 2.77 -16.71
C LEU A 15 -3.83 3.31 -15.66
N GLY A 16 -3.33 4.09 -14.71
CA GLY A 16 -4.15 4.72 -13.68
C GLY A 16 -3.38 5.76 -12.88
N ARG A 17 -4.09 6.44 -11.97
CA ARG A 17 -3.52 7.35 -10.98
C ARG A 17 -3.80 6.82 -9.59
N TRP A 18 -2.93 7.14 -8.65
CA TRP A 18 -3.12 6.82 -7.25
C TRP A 18 -3.03 8.08 -6.40
N CYS A 19 -3.78 8.06 -5.30
CA CYS A 19 -3.74 9.08 -4.26
C CYS A 19 -3.72 8.37 -2.91
N ALA A 20 -2.81 8.76 -2.03
CA ALA A 20 -2.71 8.26 -0.67
C ALA A 20 -2.80 9.43 0.33
N ASP A 21 -3.68 9.30 1.30
CA ASP A 21 -3.82 10.21 2.44
C ASP A 21 -3.63 9.47 3.76
N ALA A 22 -3.72 10.18 4.90
CA ALA A 22 -3.46 9.61 6.22
C ALA A 22 -4.36 8.41 6.59
N ALA A 23 -5.44 8.14 5.84
CA ALA A 23 -6.40 7.10 6.14
C ALA A 23 -6.59 6.06 5.01
N SER A 24 -6.22 6.36 3.77
CA SER A 24 -6.62 5.57 2.62
C SER A 24 -5.70 5.69 1.40
N ILE A 25 -5.80 4.70 0.51
CA ILE A 25 -5.24 4.71 -0.84
C ILE A 25 -6.40 4.56 -1.82
N VAL A 26 -6.48 5.47 -2.78
CA VAL A 26 -7.49 5.48 -3.85
C VAL A 26 -6.77 5.30 -5.19
N VAL A 27 -7.34 4.44 -6.04
CA VAL A 27 -6.84 4.20 -7.40
C VAL A 27 -7.92 4.54 -8.42
N GLU A 28 -7.55 5.40 -9.36
CA GLU A 28 -8.38 5.80 -10.49
C GLU A 28 -7.84 5.14 -11.76
N THR A 29 -8.60 4.24 -12.37
CA THR A 29 -8.17 3.52 -13.58
C THR A 29 -9.36 3.06 -14.41
N ASN A 30 -9.18 3.03 -15.73
CA ASN A 30 -10.09 2.37 -16.67
C ASN A 30 -9.60 0.97 -17.05
N ASP A 31 -8.39 0.57 -16.63
CA ASP A 31 -7.84 -0.75 -16.88
C ASP A 31 -8.46 -1.77 -15.93
N PRO A 32 -9.16 -2.80 -16.44
CA PRO A 32 -9.87 -3.76 -15.60
C PRO A 32 -8.92 -4.65 -14.79
N ALA A 33 -7.70 -4.92 -15.30
CA ALA A 33 -6.72 -5.72 -14.58
C ALA A 33 -6.15 -4.95 -13.38
N LEU A 34 -5.79 -3.69 -13.57
CA LEU A 34 -5.33 -2.79 -12.50
C LEU A 34 -6.42 -2.55 -11.47
N ARG A 35 -7.67 -2.36 -11.90
CA ARG A 35 -8.82 -2.22 -10.98
C ARG A 35 -8.98 -3.47 -10.12
N SER A 36 -9.00 -4.65 -10.73
CA SER A 36 -9.14 -5.90 -10.00
C SER A 36 -7.98 -6.16 -9.03
N ALA A 37 -6.75 -5.88 -9.45
CA ALA A 37 -5.57 -6.00 -8.59
C ALA A 37 -5.63 -5.05 -7.39
N SER A 38 -5.95 -3.78 -7.63
CA SER A 38 -6.04 -2.76 -6.59
C SER A 38 -7.13 -3.10 -5.58
N ASP A 39 -8.33 -3.47 -6.04
CA ASP A 39 -9.44 -3.87 -5.17
C ASP A 39 -9.08 -5.08 -4.30
N GLN A 40 -8.37 -6.06 -4.86
CA GLN A 40 -7.95 -7.24 -4.10
C GLN A 40 -6.97 -6.86 -2.98
N ILE A 41 -5.99 -6.02 -3.27
CA ILE A 41 -4.98 -5.60 -2.29
C ILE A 41 -5.61 -4.71 -1.21
N LEU A 42 -6.43 -3.74 -1.61
CA LEU A 42 -7.05 -2.77 -0.68
C LEU A 42 -8.13 -3.40 0.21
N ARG A 43 -8.82 -4.45 -0.26
CA ARG A 43 -9.79 -5.21 0.55
C ARG A 43 -9.14 -6.24 1.47
N THR A 44 -7.87 -6.57 1.24
CA THR A 44 -7.15 -7.51 2.10
C THR A 44 -6.75 -6.77 3.38
N PRO A 45 -7.17 -7.23 4.57
CA PRO A 45 -6.73 -6.65 5.82
C PRO A 45 -5.20 -6.81 5.95
N GLN A 46 -4.45 -5.72 5.74
CA GLN A 46 -3.00 -5.72 5.89
C GLN A 46 -2.67 -5.83 7.38
N ARG A 47 -2.41 -7.05 7.87
CA ARG A 47 -1.84 -7.26 9.20
C ARG A 47 -0.33 -7.14 9.09
N ILE A 48 0.23 -6.00 9.49
CA ILE A 48 1.68 -5.86 9.62
C ILE A 48 2.07 -6.38 11.01
N PRO A 49 2.76 -7.53 11.13
CA PRO A 49 3.27 -7.98 12.42
C PRO A 49 4.36 -7.01 12.88
N ILE A 50 4.08 -6.25 13.94
CA ILE A 50 5.06 -5.39 14.58
C ILE A 50 5.89 -6.26 15.52
N HIS A 51 7.10 -6.64 15.11
CA HIS A 51 8.09 -7.17 16.04
C HIS A 51 8.69 -6.00 16.85
N GLY A 52 7.86 -5.36 17.65
CA GLY A 52 8.27 -4.29 18.56
C GLY A 52 8.82 -4.91 19.84
N VAL A 53 10.13 -5.09 19.93
CA VAL A 53 10.81 -5.20 21.23
C VAL A 53 10.86 -3.79 21.83
N GLU A 54 9.71 -3.17 22.09
CA GLU A 54 9.68 -2.06 23.03
C GLU A 54 9.70 -2.67 24.43
N ARG A 55 10.89 -2.66 25.04
CA ARG A 55 11.04 -2.85 26.49
C ARG A 55 10.31 -1.72 27.20
N ARG A 56 8.98 -1.82 27.33
CA ARG A 56 8.25 -1.20 28.43
C ARG A 56 8.17 -2.25 29.54
N GLU A 57 8.67 -1.90 30.72
CA GLU A 57 8.81 -2.76 31.90
C GLU A 57 7.49 -3.34 32.47
N PHE A 58 6.37 -3.24 31.74
CA PHE A 58 5.03 -3.62 32.22
C PHE A 58 4.14 -4.31 31.16
N ALA A 59 4.69 -4.84 30.06
CA ALA A 59 3.91 -5.65 29.12
C ALA A 59 4.20 -7.15 29.32
N THR A 60 3.23 -7.85 29.87
CA THR A 60 3.16 -9.30 29.99
C THR A 60 3.42 -9.94 28.62
N HIS A 61 4.24 -10.99 28.58
CA HIS A 61 4.54 -11.78 27.38
C HIS A 61 3.26 -12.15 26.61
N GLY A 62 3.12 -11.69 25.37
CA GLY A 62 2.26 -12.35 24.37
C GLY A 62 1.11 -11.55 23.74
N GLU A 63 0.96 -10.24 23.98
CA GLU A 63 -0.01 -9.45 23.20
C GLU A 63 0.62 -8.90 21.92
N SER A 64 0.24 -9.48 20.77
CA SER A 64 0.45 -8.86 19.45
C SER A 64 -0.29 -7.53 19.40
N LEU A 65 0.42 -6.44 19.66
CA LEU A 65 -0.07 -5.08 19.45
C LEU A 65 -0.38 -4.91 17.96
N THR A 66 -1.66 -4.82 17.63
CA THR A 66 -2.13 -4.52 16.29
C THR A 66 -2.30 -3.01 16.20
N GLU A 67 -1.24 -2.27 15.85
CA GLU A 67 -1.43 -0.87 15.47
C GLU A 67 -1.93 -0.79 14.03
N ALA A 68 -2.81 0.17 13.76
CA ALA A 68 -3.08 0.57 12.39
C ALA A 68 -1.73 0.99 11.76
N PRO A 69 -1.29 0.36 10.66
CA PRO A 69 -0.05 0.76 10.02
C PRO A 69 -0.08 2.25 9.71
N SER A 70 1.01 2.97 9.95
CA SER A 70 1.15 4.31 9.39
C SER A 70 0.96 4.24 7.87
N THR A 71 0.27 5.20 7.28
CA THR A 71 -0.06 5.25 5.84
C THR A 71 1.13 4.93 4.94
N ILE A 72 2.33 5.37 5.32
CA ILE A 72 3.57 5.11 4.58
C ILE A 72 3.85 3.61 4.45
N LYS A 73 3.61 2.83 5.51
CA LYS A 73 3.74 1.37 5.48
C LYS A 73 2.67 0.74 4.58
N TYR A 74 1.44 1.27 4.60
CA TYR A 74 0.35 0.77 3.74
C TYR A 74 0.64 1.03 2.26
N LEU A 75 1.14 2.22 1.92
CA LEU A 75 1.54 2.58 0.55
C LEU A 75 2.71 1.71 0.06
N ALA A 76 3.71 1.47 0.92
CA ALA A 76 4.83 0.61 0.57
C ALA A 76 4.38 -0.84 0.28
N VAL A 77 3.51 -1.41 1.11
CA VAL A 77 3.01 -2.77 0.86
C VAL A 77 2.10 -2.79 -0.38
N PHE A 78 1.25 -1.78 -0.55
CA PHE A 78 0.42 -1.65 -1.75
C PHE A 78 1.26 -1.60 -3.03
N ALA A 79 2.36 -0.84 -3.03
CA ALA A 79 3.28 -0.75 -4.15
C ALA A 79 3.95 -2.10 -4.46
N LEU A 80 4.48 -2.79 -3.44
CA LEU A 80 5.12 -4.10 -3.59
C LEU A 80 4.16 -5.16 -4.15
N GLU A 81 2.92 -5.19 -3.65
CA GLU A 81 1.88 -6.11 -4.11
C GLU A 81 1.48 -5.85 -5.57
N LEU A 82 1.39 -4.59 -5.99
CA LEU A 82 1.16 -4.25 -7.39
C LEU A 82 2.36 -4.61 -8.28
N GLU A 83 3.58 -4.47 -7.78
CA GLU A 83 4.81 -4.83 -8.48
C GLU A 83 4.90 -6.32 -8.79
N GLN A 84 4.51 -7.17 -7.84
CA GLN A 84 4.40 -8.62 -8.05
C GLN A 84 3.37 -8.98 -9.14
N ARG A 85 2.38 -8.12 -9.37
CA ARG A 85 1.36 -8.26 -10.41
C ARG A 85 1.73 -7.56 -11.73
N GLY A 86 2.95 -7.00 -11.83
CA GLY A 86 3.49 -6.38 -13.04
C GLY A 86 3.18 -4.90 -13.21
N PHE A 87 2.69 -4.23 -12.16
CA PHE A 87 2.40 -2.79 -12.15
C PHE A 87 3.43 -2.02 -11.32
N VAL A 88 3.74 -0.80 -11.71
CA VAL A 88 4.70 0.05 -10.99
C VAL A 88 4.01 1.34 -10.59
N LEU A 89 4.19 1.76 -9.35
CA LEU A 89 3.78 3.08 -8.86
C LEU A 89 4.93 4.04 -9.01
N GLU A 90 4.66 5.19 -9.61
CA GLU A 90 5.58 6.32 -9.63
C GLU A 90 4.92 7.50 -8.93
N PRO A 91 5.61 8.17 -7.98
CA PRO A 91 5.10 9.40 -7.40
C PRO A 91 5.10 10.52 -8.46
N ASP A 92 4.09 11.38 -8.43
CA ASP A 92 4.16 12.65 -9.15
C ASP A 92 5.28 13.48 -8.48
N GLU A 93 6.30 13.88 -9.24
CA GLU A 93 7.32 14.81 -8.73
C GLU A 93 6.63 16.16 -8.44
N GLY A 94 6.48 16.47 -7.15
CA GLY A 94 5.98 17.75 -6.63
C GLY A 94 7.09 18.53 -5.96
#